data_AF-A0A6B3AN51-F1
#
_entry.id   AF-A0A6B3AN51-F1
#
_cell.length_a   1.000
_cell.length_b   1.000
_cell.length_c   1.000
_cell.angle_alpha   90.00
_cell.angle_beta   90.00
_cell.angle_gamma   90.00
#
_symmetry.space_group_name_H-M   'P 1'
#
loop_
_entity.id
_entity.type
_entity.pdbx_description
1 polymer ?
#
loop_
_entity_poly.entity_id
_entity_poly.type
_entity_poly.pdbx_seq_one_letter_code
_entity_poly.pdbx_strand_id
1 'polypeptide(L)'
;MTDSKTPPKAKTAITIPQEVLDQLKEREAAGQISSVSGHITSLLQREQEAAEVDAVLARLFPGERPGAEHLEWAAKALGVGASTGESSAA
;
A
#
# COMPACT_ATOMS: atom_id res chain seq x y z
N MET A 1 -13.98 -34.11 13.08
CA MET A 1 -12.62 -33.54 12.98
C MET A 1 -12.35 -33.26 11.51
N THR A 2 -12.63 -32.05 11.04
CA THR A 2 -12.30 -31.64 9.67
C THR A 2 -10.89 -31.04 9.70
N ASP A 3 -9.94 -31.80 9.18
CA ASP A 3 -8.56 -31.38 8.94
C ASP A 3 -8.57 -30.09 8.11
N SER A 4 -8.16 -28.98 8.72
CA SER A 4 -8.01 -27.70 8.03
C SER A 4 -6.77 -27.78 7.16
N LYS A 5 -6.93 -28.39 5.98
CA LYS A 5 -5.87 -28.46 4.97
C LYS A 5 -5.60 -27.06 4.45
N THR A 6 -4.62 -26.38 5.06
CA THR A 6 -4.11 -25.08 4.60
C THR A 6 -3.86 -25.18 3.10
N PRO A 7 -4.50 -24.33 2.27
CA PRO A 7 -4.30 -24.38 0.83
C PRO A 7 -2.81 -24.15 0.53
N PRO A 8 -2.24 -24.85 -0.46
CA PRO A 8 -0.84 -24.68 -0.82
C PRO A 8 -0.60 -23.21 -1.19
N LYS A 9 0.36 -22.57 -0.52
CA LYS A 9 0.77 -21.20 -0.85
C LYS A 9 1.22 -21.18 -2.31
N ALA A 10 0.45 -20.51 -3.16
CA ALA A 10 0.82 -20.31 -4.56
C ALA A 10 2.13 -19.52 -4.61
N LYS A 11 3.12 -20.03 -5.36
CA LYS A 11 4.40 -19.35 -5.56
C LYS A 11 4.25 -18.44 -6.77
N THR A 12 4.26 -17.13 -6.54
CA THR A 12 4.26 -16.13 -7.62
C THR A 12 5.69 -15.73 -7.92
N ALA A 13 6.12 -15.92 -9.18
CA ALA A 13 7.38 -15.39 -9.65
C ALA A 13 7.17 -13.95 -10.11
N ILE A 14 7.97 -13.03 -9.57
CA ILE A 14 7.94 -11.62 -9.89
C ILE A 14 9.36 -11.17 -10.22
N THR A 15 9.48 -10.32 -11.24
CA THR A 15 10.74 -9.68 -11.59
C THR A 15 10.75 -8.30 -10.97
N ILE A 16 11.78 -8.00 -10.18
CA ILE A 16 12.02 -6.67 -9.62
C ILE A 16 13.46 -6.25 -9.90
N PRO A 17 13.75 -4.94 -9.97
CA PRO A 17 15.12 -4.45 -10.08
C PRO A 17 15.98 -4.94 -8.92
N GLN A 18 17.24 -5.27 -9.21
CA GLN A 18 18.17 -5.80 -8.21
C GLN A 18 18.37 -4.82 -7.04
N GLU A 19 18.46 -3.51 -7.30
CA GLU A 19 18.62 -2.50 -6.24
C GLU A 19 17.46 -2.53 -5.25
N VAL A 20 16.24 -2.80 -5.72
CA VAL A 20 15.03 -2.80 -4.91
C VAL A 20 15.02 -4.05 -4.05
N LEU A 21 15.43 -5.19 -4.61
CA LEU A 21 15.58 -6.42 -3.84
C LEU A 21 16.61 -6.25 -2.73
N ASP A 22 17.73 -5.59 -3.01
CA ASP A 22 18.80 -5.38 -2.02
C ASP A 22 18.35 -4.44 -0.91
N GLN A 23 17.66 -3.34 -1.22
CA GLN A 23 17.03 -2.46 -0.22
C GLN A 23 16.02 -3.22 0.66
N LEU A 24 15.19 -4.08 0.06
CA LEU A 24 14.22 -4.88 0.82
C LEU A 24 14.92 -5.87 1.77
N LYS A 25 16.02 -6.49 1.33
CA LYS A 25 16.83 -7.39 2.18
C LYS A 25 17.51 -6.63 3.32
N GLU A 26 18.01 -5.42 3.08
CA GLU A 26 18.58 -4.58 4.14
C GLU A 26 17.53 -4.25 5.20
N ARG A 27 16.30 -3.95 4.79
CA ARG A 27 15.19 -3.69 5.71
C ARG A 27 14.76 -4.93 6.50
N GLU A 28 14.82 -6.12 5.90
CA GLU A 28 14.60 -7.40 6.58
C GLU A 28 15.70 -7.65 7.62
N ALA A 29 16.97 -7.45 7.24
CA ALA A 29 18.11 -7.58 8.14
C ALA A 29 18.07 -6.57 9.31
N ALA A 30 17.57 -5.37 9.05
CA ALA A 30 17.32 -4.34 10.07
C ALA A 30 16.07 -4.60 10.93
N GLY A 31 15.32 -5.69 10.68
CA GLY A 31 14.11 -6.05 11.42
C GLY A 31 12.90 -5.13 11.17
N GLN A 32 12.98 -4.26 10.16
CA GLN A 32 11.88 -3.35 9.79
C GLN A 32 10.74 -4.07 9.08
N ILE A 33 11.05 -5.17 8.39
CA ILE A 33 10.08 -6.08 7.78
C ILE A 33 10.39 -7.51 8.23
N SER A 34 9.34 -8.31 8.42
CA SER A 34 9.48 -9.70 8.90
C SER A 34 10.02 -10.66 7.84
N SER A 35 9.68 -10.40 6.56
CA SER A 35 10.29 -11.07 5.42
C SER A 35 10.07 -10.29 4.13
N VAL A 36 11.00 -10.38 3.19
CA VAL A 36 10.84 -9.75 1.86
C VAL A 36 9.60 -10.30 1.15
N SER A 37 9.44 -11.62 1.10
CA SER A 37 8.29 -12.24 0.44
C SER A 37 6.96 -11.90 1.12
N GLY A 38 6.90 -11.90 2.46
CA GLY A 38 5.69 -11.51 3.17
C GLY A 38 5.34 -10.03 2.97
N HIS A 39 6.35 -9.16 2.94
CA HIS A 39 6.16 -7.74 2.66
C HIS A 39 5.61 -7.51 1.25
N ILE A 40 6.19 -8.15 0.24
CA ILE A 40 5.70 -8.03 -1.15
C ILE A 40 4.27 -8.55 -1.28
N THR A 41 3.94 -9.69 -0.68
CA THR A 41 2.56 -10.19 -0.67
C THR A 41 1.59 -9.20 -0.03
N SER A 42 1.98 -8.55 1.07
CA SER A 42 1.16 -7.51 1.68
C SER A 42 0.98 -6.28 0.79
N LEU A 43 1.98 -5.91 0.00
CA LEU A 43 1.87 -4.79 -0.94
C LEU A 43 0.92 -5.13 -2.10
N LEU A 44 1.05 -6.31 -2.68
CA LEU A 44 0.15 -6.78 -3.74
C LEU A 44 -1.30 -6.87 -3.26
N GLN A 45 -1.52 -7.33 -2.03
CA GLN A 45 -2.86 -7.38 -1.44
C GLN A 45 -3.46 -5.97 -1.30
N ARG A 46 -2.68 -4.99 -0.84
CA ARG A 46 -3.13 -3.59 -0.73
C ARG A 46 -3.45 -2.97 -2.09
N GLU A 47 -2.65 -3.27 -3.11
CA GLU A 47 -2.91 -2.79 -4.47
C GLU A 47 -4.23 -3.35 -5.01
N GLN A 48 -4.47 -4.65 -4.81
CA GLN A 48 -5.72 -5.30 -5.18
C GLN A 48 -6.93 -4.67 -4.47
N GLU A 49 -6.83 -4.44 -3.16
CA GLU A 49 -7.87 -3.77 -2.37
C GLU A 49 -8.14 -2.34 -2.87
N ALA A 50 -7.09 -1.58 -3.18
CA ALA A 50 -7.23 -0.23 -3.73
C ALA A 50 -7.94 -0.25 -5.10
N ALA A 51 -7.54 -1.16 -5.99
CA ALA A 51 -8.18 -1.32 -7.29
C ALA A 51 -9.66 -1.71 -7.19
N GLU A 52 -10.02 -2.56 -6.22
CA GLU A 52 -11.42 -2.91 -5.93
C GLU A 52 -12.22 -1.71 -5.44
N VAL A 53 -11.66 -0.91 -4.52
CA VAL A 53 -12.30 0.33 -4.05
C VAL A 53 -12.51 1.31 -5.21
N ASP A 54 -11.49 1.52 -6.05
CA ASP A 54 -11.58 2.40 -7.20
C ASP A 54 -12.65 1.94 -8.20
N ALA A 55 -12.74 0.63 -8.46
CA ALA A 55 -13.78 0.06 -9.31
C ALA A 55 -15.19 0.28 -8.75
N VAL A 56 -15.36 0.15 -7.42
CA VAL A 56 -16.63 0.42 -6.75
C VAL A 56 -16.97 1.91 -6.83
N LEU A 57 -16.02 2.80 -6.57
CA LEU A 57 -16.23 4.25 -6.65
C LEU A 57 -16.59 4.68 -8.08
N ALA A 58 -15.89 4.17 -9.09
CA ALA A 58 -16.20 4.46 -10.49
C ALA A 58 -17.60 3.99 -10.90
N ARG A 59 -18.11 2.90 -10.31
CA ARG A 59 -19.47 2.40 -10.52
C ARG A 59 -20.52 3.28 -9.82
N LEU A 60 -20.24 3.74 -8.60
CA LEU A 60 -21.19 4.52 -7.81
C LEU A 60 -21.26 5.98 -8.25
N PHE A 61 -20.14 6.55 -8.71
CA PHE A 61 -19.99 7.95 -9.07
C PHE A 61 -19.44 8.09 -10.50
N PRO A 62 -20.20 7.66 -11.53
CA PRO A 62 -19.69 7.65 -12.90
C PRO A 62 -19.47 9.08 -13.43
N GLY A 63 -18.23 9.41 -13.77
CA GLY A 63 -17.86 10.70 -14.35
C GLY A 63 -17.70 11.84 -13.34
N GLU A 64 -17.95 11.59 -12.06
CA GLU A 64 -17.65 12.55 -10.99
C GLU A 64 -16.19 12.38 -10.57
N ARG A 65 -15.44 13.49 -10.56
CA ARG A 65 -14.11 13.55 -9.97
C ARG A 65 -14.21 14.12 -8.56
N PRO A 66 -13.37 13.68 -7.61
CA PRO A 66 -13.36 14.27 -6.28
C PRO A 66 -13.08 15.77 -6.35
N GLY A 67 -14.00 16.56 -5.78
CA GLY A 67 -13.85 18.00 -5.54
C GLY A 67 -12.79 18.33 -4.49
N ALA A 68 -12.49 19.62 -4.31
CA ALA A 68 -11.45 20.10 -3.40
C ALA A 68 -11.71 19.65 -1.94
N GLU A 69 -12.97 19.67 -1.51
CA GLU A 69 -13.40 19.23 -0.18
C GLU A 69 -13.11 17.74 0.08
N HIS A 70 -13.20 16.91 -0.95
CA HIS A 70 -12.89 15.48 -0.86
C HIS A 70 -11.39 15.25 -0.73
N LEU A 71 -10.58 16.05 -1.43
CA LEU A 71 -9.12 15.98 -1.36
C LEU A 71 -8.60 16.48 -0.01
N GLU A 72 -9.17 17.56 0.53
CA GLU A 72 -8.85 18.07 1.86
C GLU A 72 -9.19 17.06 2.96
N TRP A 73 -10.37 16.44 2.86
CA TRP A 73 -10.76 15.35 3.75
C TRP A 73 -9.77 14.18 3.67
N ALA A 74 -9.40 13.75 2.46
CA ALA A 74 -8.46 12.65 2.26
C ALA A 74 -7.08 12.97 2.83
N ALA A 75 -6.57 14.18 2.60
CA ALA A 75 -5.29 14.64 3.16
C ALA A 75 -5.31 14.62 4.70
N LYS A 76 -6.41 15.01 5.33
CA LYS A 76 -6.58 14.95 6.78
C LYS A 76 -6.66 13.50 7.29
N ALA A 77 -7.44 12.65 6.63
CA ALA A 77 -7.61 11.25 6.99
C ALA A 77 -6.30 10.46 6.88
N LEU A 78 -5.48 10.78 5.88
CA LEU A 78 -4.17 10.17 5.65
C LEU A 78 -3.04 10.83 6.46
N GLY A 79 -3.34 11.89 7.23
CA GLY A 79 -2.34 12.62 8.02
C GLY A 79 -1.32 13.39 7.18
N VAL A 80 -1.64 13.69 5.92
CA VAL A 80 -0.78 14.44 4.96
C VAL A 80 -1.09 15.94 4.99
N GLY A 81 -2.14 16.36 5.71
CA GLY A 81 -2.55 17.75 5.87
C GLY A 81 -1.64 18.55 6.82
N ALA A 82 -0.84 19.45 6.24
CA ALA A 82 -0.03 20.51 6.86
C ALA A 82 1.19 20.09 7.72
N SER A 83 2.27 19.74 7.03
CA SER A 83 3.61 20.21 7.41
C SER A 83 4.05 21.30 6.44
N THR A 84 3.38 22.45 6.46
CA THR A 84 3.85 23.65 5.78
C THR A 84 4.47 24.58 6.82
N GLY A 85 5.80 24.45 6.97
CA GLY A 85 6.73 25.53 7.27
C GLY A 85 6.54 26.36 8.55
N GLU A 86 7.13 25.89 9.66
CA GLU A 86 7.88 26.79 10.55
C GLU A 86 9.38 26.56 10.33
N SER A 87 9.86 27.04 9.18
CA SER A 87 11.21 27.56 9.07
C SER A 87 11.05 29.07 8.89
N SER A 88 10.89 29.77 10.00
CA SER A 88 11.15 31.21 10.06
C SER A 88 12.37 31.38 10.95
N ALA A 89 13.52 31.52 10.30
CA ALA A 89 14.70 32.10 10.91
C ALA A 89 14.42 33.56 11.26
N ALA A 90 14.61 33.92 12.53
CA ALA A 90 15.15 35.19 13.01
C ALA A 90 15.39 35.09 14.53
#